data_AF-A0A0F9AVH7-F1
#
_entry.id   AF-A0A0F9AVH7-F1
#
_cell.length_a   1.000
_cell.length_b   1.000
_cell.length_c   1.000
_cell.angle_alpha   90.00
_cell.angle_beta   90.00
_cell.angle_gamma   90.00
#
_symmetry.space_group_name_H-M   'P 1'
#
loop_
_entity.id
_entity.type
_entity.pdbx_description
1 polymer ?
#
loop_
_entity_poly.entity_id
_entity_poly.type
_entity_poly.pdbx_seq_one_letter_code
_entity_poly.pdbx_strand_id
1 'polypeptide(L)'
;PTWVDPNKYSSFPGYGIQILRSLRNYNVIVKPHVDILRQRPWEILKAYIIKGKNCFIFPRSIDILPFMAVSDLMITDISSVSHEYLPFDKPIVFISPKPKDKIPKEHRWIWRCGDVIENKCDILDVVKKNLDNPEMSKIERESALKQIFYDFDGKSAARFKAALTDLMDKKVE
;
A
#
# COMPACT_ATOMS: atom_id res chain seq x y z
N PRO A 1 2.87 3.62 3.99
CA PRO A 1 4.14 3.12 4.55
C PRO A 1 3.89 2.47 5.92
N THR A 2 4.59 1.37 6.20
CA THR A 2 4.47 0.61 7.46
C THR A 2 5.01 1.40 8.65
N TRP A 3 4.56 1.09 9.86
CA TRP A 3 5.05 1.74 11.09
C TRP A 3 6.54 1.51 11.33
N VAL A 4 7.16 2.38 12.15
CA VAL A 4 8.57 2.28 12.48
C VAL A 4 8.76 1.23 13.56
N ASP A 5 9.19 0.04 13.14
CA ASP A 5 9.52 -1.08 14.03
C ASP A 5 11.03 -1.15 14.33
N PRO A 6 11.45 -1.94 15.34
CA PRO A 6 12.88 -2.17 15.61
C PRO A 6 13.64 -2.73 14.40
N ASN A 7 12.92 -3.45 13.53
CA ASN A 7 13.44 -4.01 12.29
C ASN A 7 13.56 -2.96 11.17
N LYS A 8 13.22 -1.69 11.39
CA LYS A 8 13.32 -0.57 10.44
C LYS A 8 12.73 -0.90 9.06
N TYR A 9 11.53 -1.48 9.01
CA TYR A 9 10.84 -1.77 7.75
C TYR A 9 9.97 -0.64 7.21
N SER A 10 9.83 0.46 7.94
CA SER A 10 9.18 1.67 7.41
C SER A 10 10.05 2.35 6.36
N SER A 11 9.50 2.55 5.17
CA SER A 11 10.13 3.41 4.15
C SER A 11 10.01 4.91 4.48
N PHE A 12 9.10 5.31 5.38
CA PHE A 12 8.74 6.72 5.57
C PHE A 12 9.92 7.61 6.03
N PRO A 13 10.70 7.24 7.08
CA PRO A 13 11.84 8.07 7.52
C PRO A 13 12.92 8.26 6.44
N GLY A 14 13.10 7.25 5.58
CA GLY A 14 14.11 7.27 4.53
C GLY A 14 13.65 7.99 3.27
N TYR A 15 12.41 7.72 2.83
CA TYR A 15 11.93 8.04 1.48
C TYR A 15 10.76 9.03 1.45
N GLY A 16 10.01 9.22 2.54
CA GLY A 16 8.75 9.96 2.53
C GLY A 16 8.88 11.37 1.96
N ILE A 17 9.85 12.16 2.45
CA ILE A 17 10.11 13.51 1.94
C ILE A 17 10.52 13.48 0.47
N GLN A 18 11.34 12.50 0.07
CA GLN A 18 11.84 12.44 -1.30
C GLN A 18 10.76 12.06 -2.30
N ILE A 19 9.91 11.08 -1.97
CA ILE A 19 8.75 10.70 -2.79
C ILE A 19 7.90 11.95 -3.08
N LEU A 20 7.60 12.73 -2.04
CA LEU A 20 6.80 13.94 -2.19
C LEU A 20 7.49 15.03 -3.00
N ARG A 21 8.83 15.14 -2.93
CA ARG A 21 9.61 16.06 -3.78
C ARG A 21 9.62 15.62 -5.24
N SER A 22 9.72 14.33 -5.51
CA SER A 22 9.73 13.78 -6.87
C SER A 22 8.37 13.91 -7.55
N LEU A 23 7.28 13.78 -6.79
CA LEU A 23 5.91 13.76 -7.32
C LEU A 23 5.22 15.13 -7.32
N ARG A 24 5.94 16.22 -7.58
CA ARG A 24 5.40 17.60 -7.54
C ARG A 24 4.16 17.81 -8.42
N ASN A 25 4.15 17.20 -9.61
CA ASN A 25 3.08 17.38 -10.60
C ASN A 25 1.88 16.42 -10.41
N TYR A 26 1.88 15.59 -9.36
CA TYR A 26 0.81 14.64 -9.07
C TYR A 26 0.01 15.03 -7.84
N ASN A 27 -1.24 14.60 -7.77
CA ASN A 27 -2.00 14.57 -6.52
C ASN A 27 -1.50 13.40 -5.67
N VAL A 28 -1.14 13.65 -4.41
CA VAL A 28 -0.64 12.60 -3.53
C VAL A 28 -1.50 12.51 -2.28
N ILE A 29 -2.06 11.32 -2.05
CA ILE A 29 -2.76 10.95 -0.83
C ILE A 29 -1.75 10.25 0.08
N VAL A 30 -1.47 10.82 1.25
CA VAL A 30 -0.56 10.25 2.24
C VAL A 30 -1.37 9.71 3.41
N LYS A 31 -1.36 8.39 3.57
CA LYS A 31 -1.94 7.67 4.71
C LYS A 31 -0.81 7.05 5.54
N PRO A 32 -0.21 7.80 6.47
CA PRO A 32 0.80 7.26 7.37
C PRO A 32 0.14 6.33 8.40
N HIS A 33 0.88 5.34 8.91
CA HIS A 33 0.43 4.57 10.07
C HIS A 33 0.28 5.49 11.29
N VAL A 34 -0.67 5.19 12.18
CA VAL A 34 -0.95 6.00 13.38
C VAL A 34 0.29 6.19 14.27
N ASP A 35 1.12 5.17 14.38
CA ASP A 35 2.38 5.28 15.11
C ASP A 35 3.42 6.20 14.45
N ILE A 36 3.43 6.34 13.12
CA ILE A 36 4.33 7.29 12.45
C ILE A 36 3.92 8.71 12.82
N LEU A 37 2.62 9.00 12.87
CA LEU A 37 2.12 10.30 13.29
C LEU A 37 2.50 10.61 14.74
N ARG A 38 2.41 9.59 15.62
CA ARG A 38 2.77 9.74 17.03
C ARG A 38 4.27 9.94 17.25
N GLN A 39 5.09 9.16 16.55
CA GLN A 39 6.54 9.15 16.76
C GLN A 39 7.28 10.24 15.96
N ARG A 40 6.75 10.63 14.79
CA ARG A 40 7.42 11.53 13.84
C ARG A 40 6.48 12.62 13.29
N PRO A 41 5.76 13.36 14.14
CA PRO A 41 4.80 14.39 13.69
C PRO A 41 5.47 15.49 12.85
N TRP A 42 6.70 15.88 13.20
CA TRP A 42 7.45 16.92 12.50
C TRP A 42 7.85 16.50 11.07
N GLU A 43 8.13 15.22 10.83
CA GLU A 43 8.43 14.72 9.48
C GLU A 43 7.19 14.73 8.59
N ILE A 44 6.03 14.42 9.16
CA ILE A 44 4.73 14.50 8.46
C ILE A 44 4.41 15.96 8.12
N LEU A 45 4.60 16.88 9.07
CA LEU A 45 4.42 18.30 8.83
C LEU A 45 5.38 18.81 7.76
N LYS A 46 6.66 18.43 7.83
CA LYS A 46 7.66 18.80 6.82
C LYS A 46 7.30 18.24 5.44
N ALA A 47 6.86 16.99 5.38
CA ALA A 47 6.36 16.35 4.17
C ALA A 47 5.17 17.13 3.56
N TYR A 48 4.21 17.53 4.40
CA TYR A 48 3.08 18.36 4.00
C TYR A 48 3.52 19.71 3.41
N ILE A 49 4.39 20.44 4.12
CA ILE A 49 4.90 21.74 3.69
C ILE A 49 5.66 21.62 2.36
N ILE A 50 6.50 20.59 2.22
CA ILE A 50 7.32 20.38 1.02
C ILE A 50 6.46 20.07 -0.20
N LYS A 51 5.41 19.27 -0.02
CA LYS A 51 4.49 18.96 -1.12
C LYS A 51 3.62 20.16 -1.46
N GLY A 52 3.16 20.91 -0.45
CA GLY A 52 2.33 22.09 -0.61
C GLY A 52 0.96 21.73 -1.17
N LYS A 53 0.61 22.33 -2.31
CA LYS A 53 -0.65 22.03 -3.02
C LYS A 53 -0.66 20.56 -3.48
N ASN A 54 -1.85 19.99 -3.65
CA ASN A 54 -2.04 18.62 -4.16
C ASN A 54 -1.48 17.53 -3.21
N CYS A 55 -1.46 17.80 -1.91
CA CYS A 55 -1.15 16.85 -0.85
C CYS A 55 -2.35 16.70 0.08
N PHE A 56 -2.84 15.48 0.26
CA PHE A 56 -3.88 15.19 1.24
C PHE A 56 -3.34 14.17 2.25
N ILE A 57 -3.20 14.58 3.51
CA ILE A 57 -2.73 13.71 4.58
C ILE A 57 -3.93 13.30 5.43
N PHE A 58 -4.12 11.99 5.60
CA PHE A 58 -5.19 11.44 6.42
C PHE A 58 -4.61 10.80 7.69
N PRO A 59 -4.59 11.54 8.82
CA PRO A 59 -3.94 11.08 10.03
C PRO A 59 -4.80 10.12 10.88
N ARG A 60 -6.08 9.92 10.54
CA ARG A 60 -7.01 9.09 11.31
C ARG A 60 -7.25 7.73 10.66
N SER A 61 -7.74 6.78 11.45
CA SER A 61 -8.31 5.50 11.03
C SER A 61 -9.61 5.70 10.26
N ILE A 62 -9.51 6.31 9.08
CA ILE A 62 -10.57 6.37 8.06
C ILE A 62 -10.37 5.17 7.13
N ASP A 63 -11.49 4.63 6.64
CA ASP A 63 -11.51 3.63 5.57
C ASP A 63 -10.62 4.07 4.41
N ILE A 64 -9.69 3.20 4.02
CA ILE A 64 -8.73 3.45 2.96
C ILE A 64 -9.28 3.10 1.57
N LEU A 65 -10.31 2.25 1.49
CA LEU A 65 -10.83 1.72 0.24
C LEU A 65 -11.33 2.80 -0.72
N PRO A 66 -12.04 3.87 -0.29
CA PRO A 66 -12.43 4.95 -1.18
C PRO A 66 -11.23 5.66 -1.82
N PHE A 67 -10.14 5.81 -1.07
CA PHE A 67 -8.92 6.44 -1.58
C PHE A 67 -8.19 5.54 -2.58
N MET A 68 -8.21 4.23 -2.35
CA MET A 68 -7.69 3.25 -3.30
C MET A 68 -8.51 3.23 -4.60
N ALA A 69 -9.84 3.37 -4.48
CA ALA A 69 -10.75 3.39 -5.62
C ALA A 69 -10.47 4.59 -6.56
N VAL A 70 -10.06 5.74 -6.01
CA VAL A 70 -9.80 6.96 -6.79
C VAL A 70 -8.33 7.18 -7.15
N SER A 71 -7.39 6.44 -6.56
CA SER A 71 -5.97 6.56 -6.90
C SER A 71 -5.64 5.85 -8.21
N ASP A 72 -4.72 6.38 -8.99
CA ASP A 72 -4.23 5.72 -10.22
C ASP A 72 -3.12 4.69 -9.92
N LEU A 73 -2.37 4.90 -8.84
CA LEU A 73 -1.21 4.09 -8.46
C LEU A 73 -1.00 4.13 -6.95
N MET A 74 -0.59 3.00 -6.36
CA MET A 74 -0.19 2.92 -4.96
C MET A 74 1.33 2.90 -4.81
N ILE A 75 1.87 3.73 -3.90
CA ILE A 75 3.26 3.62 -3.43
C ILE A 75 3.25 3.10 -2.00
N THR A 76 3.92 1.98 -1.76
CA THR A 76 3.95 1.31 -0.45
C THR A 76 5.29 0.62 -0.21
N ASP A 77 5.48 -0.01 0.95
CA ASP A 77 6.70 -0.75 1.31
C ASP A 77 6.41 -2.25 1.51
N ILE A 78 6.54 -2.77 2.73
CA ILE A 78 6.18 -4.15 3.07
C ILE A 78 4.77 -4.25 3.68
N SER A 79 3.96 -3.20 3.53
CA SER A 79 2.65 -3.12 4.17
C SER A 79 1.66 -4.12 3.61
N SER A 80 0.92 -4.80 4.49
CA SER A 80 -0.20 -5.68 4.11
C SER A 80 -1.31 -4.94 3.36
N VAL A 81 -1.42 -3.61 3.51
CA VAL A 81 -2.36 -2.76 2.76
C VAL A 81 -2.24 -2.92 1.24
N SER A 82 -1.06 -3.33 0.74
CA SER A 82 -0.86 -3.67 -0.67
C SER A 82 -1.75 -4.83 -1.16
N HIS A 83 -2.10 -5.76 -0.27
CA HIS A 83 -2.98 -6.89 -0.59
C HIS A 83 -4.42 -6.41 -0.79
N GLU A 84 -4.87 -5.46 0.03
CA GLU A 84 -6.19 -4.81 -0.11
C GLU A 84 -6.30 -3.96 -1.38
N TYR A 85 -5.16 -3.62 -2.02
CA TYR A 85 -5.15 -2.87 -3.28
C TYR A 85 -5.29 -3.75 -4.53
N LEU A 86 -5.03 -5.06 -4.41
CA LEU A 86 -5.11 -5.99 -5.54
C LEU A 86 -6.47 -6.01 -6.25
N PRO A 87 -7.62 -5.94 -5.55
CA PRO A 87 -8.93 -5.87 -6.18
C PRO A 87 -9.14 -4.73 -7.17
N PHE A 88 -8.41 -3.63 -7.00
CA PHE A 88 -8.53 -2.48 -7.89
C PHE A 88 -7.81 -2.69 -9.23
N ASP A 89 -6.94 -3.70 -9.31
CA ASP A 89 -6.08 -4.00 -10.46
C ASP A 89 -5.33 -2.77 -11.01
N LYS A 90 -4.78 -1.98 -10.09
CA LYS A 90 -3.99 -0.79 -10.44
C LYS A 90 -2.51 -0.98 -10.10
N PRO A 91 -1.61 -0.23 -10.74
CA PRO A 91 -0.19 -0.31 -10.49
C PRO A 91 0.20 -0.11 -9.01
N ILE A 92 1.18 -0.87 -8.58
CA ILE A 92 1.81 -0.77 -7.26
C ILE A 92 3.30 -0.54 -7.47
N VAL A 93 3.84 0.45 -6.78
CA VAL A 93 5.29 0.69 -6.71
C VAL A 93 5.72 0.46 -5.26
N PHE A 94 6.66 -0.46 -5.08
CA PHE A 94 7.19 -0.82 -3.78
C PHE A 94 8.48 -0.05 -3.49
N ILE A 95 8.61 0.45 -2.27
CA ILE A 95 9.83 1.06 -1.76
C ILE A 95 10.49 0.05 -0.83
N SER A 96 11.69 -0.39 -1.19
CA SER A 96 12.48 -1.26 -0.34
C SER A 96 13.08 -0.44 0.82
N PRO A 97 12.68 -0.65 2.08
CA PRO A 97 13.18 0.13 3.21
C PRO A 97 14.66 -0.15 3.51
N LYS A 98 15.17 -1.28 3.01
CA LYS A 98 16.54 -1.80 3.14
C LYS A 98 16.92 -2.55 1.86
N PRO A 99 18.20 -2.91 1.66
CA PRO A 99 18.57 -3.85 0.60
C PRO A 99 17.71 -5.12 0.64
N LYS A 100 17.19 -5.55 -0.51
CA LYS A 100 16.21 -6.64 -0.66
C LYS A 100 16.69 -7.98 -0.10
N ASP A 101 18.00 -8.23 -0.11
CA ASP A 101 18.67 -9.39 0.48
C ASP A 101 18.55 -9.43 2.02
N LYS A 102 18.34 -8.26 2.65
CA LYS A 102 18.16 -8.12 4.11
C LYS A 102 16.70 -8.19 4.55
N ILE A 103 15.77 -8.45 3.62
CA ILE A 103 14.34 -8.54 3.88
C ILE A 103 13.90 -9.98 3.64
N PRO A 104 13.35 -10.67 4.66
CA PRO A 104 12.80 -12.01 4.53
C PRO A 104 11.84 -12.15 3.35
N LYS A 105 11.90 -13.28 2.65
CA LYS A 105 11.15 -13.50 1.39
C LYS A 105 9.64 -13.34 1.57
N GLU A 106 9.13 -13.78 2.69
CA GLU A 106 7.73 -13.68 3.11
C GLU A 106 7.24 -12.23 3.18
N HIS A 107 8.07 -11.29 3.64
CA HIS A 107 7.70 -9.86 3.74
C HIS A 107 7.69 -9.14 2.39
N ARG A 108 8.30 -9.76 1.37
CA ARG A 108 8.42 -9.21 0.02
C ARG A 108 7.76 -10.08 -1.04
N TRP A 109 6.95 -11.07 -0.65
CA TRP A 109 6.27 -11.94 -1.60
C TRP A 109 5.35 -11.13 -2.54
N ILE A 110 4.66 -10.12 -2.00
CA ILE A 110 3.76 -9.25 -2.78
C ILE A 110 4.51 -8.36 -3.78
N TRP A 111 5.82 -8.16 -3.62
CA TRP A 111 6.62 -7.29 -4.50
C TRP A 111 6.70 -7.78 -5.94
N ARG A 112 6.30 -9.03 -6.24
CA ARG A 112 6.12 -9.49 -7.63
C ARG A 112 5.02 -8.75 -8.38
N CYS A 113 4.12 -8.07 -7.67
CA CYS A 113 2.98 -7.36 -8.22
C CYS A 113 3.30 -5.94 -8.75
N GLY A 114 4.57 -5.53 -8.76
CA GLY A 114 4.97 -4.19 -9.15
C GLY A 114 6.48 -3.94 -9.12
N ASP A 115 6.90 -2.77 -9.58
CA ASP A 115 8.31 -2.38 -9.55
C ASP A 115 8.78 -2.11 -8.10
N VAL A 116 10.03 -2.48 -7.80
CA VAL A 116 10.65 -2.27 -6.47
C VAL A 116 11.79 -1.26 -6.59
N ILE A 117 11.70 -0.19 -5.81
CA ILE A 117 12.68 0.88 -5.72
C ILE A 117 13.59 0.61 -4.51
N GLU A 118 14.87 0.34 -4.76
CA GLU A 118 15.90 0.18 -3.70
C GLU A 118 16.76 1.43 -3.51
N ASN A 119 16.72 2.36 -4.46
CA ASN A 119 17.46 3.61 -4.42
C ASN A 119 16.53 4.82 -4.64
N LYS A 120 17.02 5.99 -4.26
CA LYS A 120 16.24 7.21 -4.18
C LYS A 120 16.05 7.92 -5.53
N CYS A 121 16.92 7.68 -6.51
CA CYS A 121 16.99 8.44 -7.75
C CYS A 121 15.85 8.11 -8.72
N ASP A 122 15.29 6.89 -8.63
CA ASP A 122 14.42 6.35 -9.70
C ASP A 122 12.92 6.60 -9.49
N ILE A 123 12.53 7.30 -8.41
CA ILE A 123 11.11 7.38 -8.00
C ILE A 123 10.18 7.95 -9.07
N LEU A 124 10.56 9.07 -9.70
CA LEU A 124 9.69 9.71 -10.68
C LEU A 124 9.55 8.87 -11.94
N ASP A 125 10.64 8.28 -12.41
CA ASP A 125 10.67 7.53 -13.66
C ASP A 125 9.94 6.19 -13.52
N VAL A 126 10.12 5.50 -12.39
CA VAL A 126 9.37 4.28 -12.07
C VAL A 126 7.87 4.57 -11.94
N VAL A 127 7.49 5.67 -11.29
CA VAL A 127 6.07 6.04 -11.18
C VAL A 127 5.48 6.38 -12.55
N LYS A 128 6.17 7.17 -13.38
CA LYS A 128 5.74 7.47 -14.75
C LYS A 128 5.57 6.20 -15.58
N LYS A 129 6.59 5.34 -15.59
CA LYS A 129 6.56 4.05 -16.30
C LYS A 129 5.34 3.22 -15.94
N ASN A 130 4.98 3.16 -14.65
CA ASN A 130 3.83 2.39 -14.17
C ASN A 130 2.49 3.06 -14.49
N LEU A 131 2.42 4.39 -14.49
CA LEU A 131 1.22 5.13 -14.91
C LEU A 131 0.99 5.02 -16.43
N ASP A 132 2.07 5.07 -17.22
CA ASP A 132 2.03 4.95 -18.68
C ASP A 132 1.74 3.51 -19.14
N ASN A 133 2.07 2.51 -18.30
CA ASN A 133 1.93 1.08 -18.60
C ASN A 133 1.25 0.33 -17.45
N PRO A 134 -0.05 0.59 -17.17
CA PRO A 134 -0.70 0.07 -15.97
C PRO A 134 -0.82 -1.47 -15.94
N GLU A 135 -0.75 -2.11 -17.11
CA GLU A 135 -0.89 -3.55 -17.30
C GLU A 135 0.39 -4.36 -17.05
N MET A 136 1.55 -3.72 -16.90
CA MET A 136 2.87 -4.38 -16.85
C MET A 136 3.01 -5.50 -15.80
N SER A 137 2.30 -5.39 -14.67
CA SER A 137 2.28 -6.41 -13.61
C SER A 137 0.89 -7.01 -13.38
N LYS A 138 -0.03 -6.86 -14.35
CA LYS A 138 -1.43 -7.30 -14.20
C LYS A 138 -1.54 -8.79 -13.91
N ILE A 139 -0.83 -9.62 -14.68
CA ILE A 139 -0.83 -11.08 -14.52
C ILE A 139 -0.40 -11.48 -13.09
N GLU A 140 0.65 -10.84 -12.56
CA GLU A 140 1.10 -11.10 -11.20
C GLU A 140 0.10 -10.60 -10.14
N ARG A 141 -0.52 -9.44 -10.34
CA ARG A 141 -1.58 -8.92 -9.47
C ARG A 141 -2.79 -9.86 -9.42
N GLU A 142 -3.27 -10.32 -10.58
CA GLU A 142 -4.38 -11.27 -10.68
C GLU A 142 -4.03 -12.63 -10.05
N SER A 143 -2.80 -13.11 -10.27
CA SER A 143 -2.29 -14.33 -9.65
C SER A 143 -2.23 -14.21 -8.13
N ALA A 144 -1.73 -13.08 -7.61
CA ALA A 144 -1.69 -12.80 -6.18
C ALA A 144 -3.10 -12.69 -5.58
N LEU A 145 -4.02 -11.98 -6.25
CA LEU A 145 -5.41 -11.82 -5.80
C LEU A 145 -6.07 -13.18 -5.58
N LYS A 146 -5.95 -14.11 -6.54
CA LYS A 146 -6.49 -15.47 -6.46
C LYS A 146 -5.85 -16.32 -5.35
N GLN A 147 -4.58 -16.05 -5.02
CA GLN A 147 -3.87 -16.77 -3.95
C GLN A 147 -4.26 -16.26 -2.55
N ILE A 148 -4.59 -14.97 -2.41
CA ILE A 148 -4.90 -14.36 -1.10
C ILE A 148 -6.38 -14.42 -0.79
N PHE A 149 -7.24 -14.12 -1.76
CA PHE A 149 -8.67 -13.95 -1.52
C PHE A 149 -9.45 -15.20 -1.93
N TYR A 150 -10.13 -15.80 -0.95
CA TYR A 150 -11.08 -16.87 -1.17
C TYR A 150 -12.37 -16.34 -1.80
N ASP A 151 -12.74 -16.89 -2.96
CA ASP A 151 -13.95 -16.55 -3.71
C ASP A 151 -14.19 -15.03 -3.82
N PHE A 152 -13.26 -14.30 -4.45
CA PHE A 152 -13.33 -12.84 -4.54
C PHE A 152 -14.43 -12.35 -5.51
N ASP A 153 -15.68 -12.39 -5.05
CA ASP A 153 -16.91 -12.05 -5.79
C ASP A 153 -17.67 -10.84 -5.20
N GLY A 154 -17.06 -10.16 -4.22
CA GLY A 154 -17.68 -9.05 -3.48
C GLY A 154 -18.74 -9.46 -2.45
N LYS A 155 -18.92 -10.75 -2.17
CA LYS A 155 -19.95 -11.28 -1.24
C LYS A 155 -19.38 -11.94 0.02
N SER A 156 -18.13 -11.62 0.39
CA SER A 156 -17.45 -12.20 1.55
C SER A 156 -18.25 -12.05 2.85
N ALA A 157 -18.81 -10.87 3.11
CA ALA A 157 -19.64 -10.61 4.28
C ALA A 157 -20.93 -11.46 4.30
N ALA A 158 -21.55 -11.67 3.13
CA ALA A 158 -22.74 -12.52 3.02
C ALA A 158 -22.40 -14.00 3.26
N ARG A 159 -21.29 -14.50 2.71
CA ARG A 159 -20.77 -15.85 3.01
C ARG A 159 -20.47 -16.03 4.49
N PHE A 160 -19.82 -15.06 5.11
CA PHE A 160 -19.50 -15.12 6.53
C PHE A 160 -20.77 -15.17 7.39
N LYS A 161 -21.78 -14.33 7.08
CA LYS A 161 -23.08 -14.39 7.74
C LYS A 161 -23.74 -15.77 7.59
N ALA A 162 -23.77 -16.32 6.38
CA ALA A 162 -24.35 -17.63 6.12
C ALA A 162 -23.66 -18.75 6.93
N ALA A 163 -22.32 -18.74 6.98
CA ALA A 163 -21.55 -19.70 7.75
C ALA A 163 -21.80 -19.58 9.27
N LEU A 164 -21.96 -18.37 9.79
CA LEU A 164 -22.31 -18.16 11.19
C LEU A 164 -23.71 -18.70 11.52
N THR A 165 -24.70 -18.48 10.66
CA THR A 165 -26.06 -19.02 10.86
C THR A 165 -26.05 -20.55 10.87
N ASP A 166 -25.39 -21.19 9.91
CA ASP A 166 -25.27 -22.66 9.86
C ASP A 166 -24.58 -23.24 11.12
N LEU A 167 -23.55 -22.58 11.64
CA LEU A 167 -22.89 -22.99 12.88
C LEU A 167 -23.77 -22.83 14.13
N MET A 168 -24.65 -21.83 14.15
CA MET A 168 -25.58 -21.63 15.27
C MET A 168 -26.68 -22.69 15.25
N ASP A 169 -27.25 -22.98 14.09
CA ASP A 169 -28.32 -23.97 13.93
C ASP A 169 -27.83 -25.39 14.31
N LYS A 170 -26.60 -25.75 13.93
CA LYS A 170 -25.98 -27.05 14.27
C LYS A 170 -25.61 -27.22 15.75
N LYS A 171 -25.59 -26.16 16.56
CA LYS A 171 -25.33 -26.25 18.01
C LYS A 171 -26.60 -26.42 18.83
N VAL A 172 -27.77 -26.35 18.20
CA VAL A 172 -29.08 -26.43 18.85
C VAL A 172 -29.68 -27.86 18.74
N GLU A 173 -29.09 -28.74 17.94
CA GLU A 173 -29.30 -30.20 17.96
C GLU A 173 -28.32 -30.92 18.90
#